data_AF-A0A4Q4UAQ9-F1
#
_entry.id   AF-A0A4Q4UAQ9-F1
#
_cell.length_a   1.000
_cell.length_b   1.000
_cell.length_c   1.000
_cell.angle_alpha   90.00
_cell.angle_beta   90.00
_cell.angle_gamma   90.00
#
_symmetry.space_group_name_H-M   'P 1'
#
loop_
_entity.id
_entity.type
_entity.pdbx_description
1 polymer ?
#
loop_
_entity_poly.entity_id
_entity_poly.type
_entity_poly.pdbx_seq_one_letter_code
_entity_poly.pdbx_strand_id
1 'polypeptide(L)' 'MTSREEYLQAALSAAVQRYVERNKRSRELQLAALESMPGGNTRTLLHDPPFPTFMKRGEGYKLFDEDGHE' A
#
# COMPACT_ATOMS: atom_id res chain seq x y z
N MET A 1 27.42 17.13 6.30
CA MET A 1 25.99 17.41 6.57
C MET A 1 25.20 16.77 5.45
N THR A 2 24.33 15.82 5.77
CA THR A 2 23.40 15.23 4.81
C THR A 2 22.48 16.33 4.27
N SER A 3 22.27 16.39 2.97
CA SER A 3 21.37 17.36 2.37
C SER A 3 19.93 17.07 2.80
N ARG A 4 19.05 18.08 2.74
CA ARG A 4 17.62 17.90 3.01
C ARG A 4 17.00 16.87 2.05
N GLU A 5 17.46 16.83 0.80
CA GLU A 5 16.99 15.88 -0.21
C GLU A 5 17.38 14.44 0.15
N GLU A 6 18.64 14.21 0.53
CA GLU A 6 19.14 12.90 0.96
C GLU A 6 18.38 12.39 2.19
N TYR A 7 18.10 13.28 3.16
CA TYR A 7 17.29 12.94 4.34
C TYR A 7 15.86 12.53 3.95
N LEU A 8 15.19 13.31 3.10
CA LEU A 8 13.83 13.02 2.66
C LEU A 8 13.75 11.71 1.89
N GLN A 9 14.74 11.43 1.03
CA GLN A 9 14.80 10.19 0.29
C GLN A 9 14.99 8.99 1.22
N ALA A 10 15.85 9.10 2.23
CA ALA A 10 16.04 8.05 3.23
C ALA A 10 14.76 7.81 4.06
N ALA A 11 14.07 8.88 4.47
CA ALA A 11 12.82 8.80 5.21
C ALA A 11 11.71 8.13 4.37
N LEU A 12 11.60 8.47 3.08
CA LEU A 12 10.66 7.84 2.16
C LEU A 12 10.95 6.35 2.00
N SER A 13 12.20 5.97 1.74
CA SER A 13 12.60 4.56 1.63
C SER A 13 12.25 3.75 2.88
N ALA A 14 12.52 4.30 4.07
CA ALA A 14 12.16 3.67 5.33
C ALA A 14 10.64 3.59 5.57
N ALA A 15 9.87 4.57 5.08
CA ALA A 15 8.40 4.51 5.13
C ALA A 15 7.85 3.41 4.21
N VAL A 16 8.35 3.31 2.98
CA VAL A 16 7.97 2.27 2.01
C VAL A 16 8.30 0.87 2.55
N GLN A 17 9.49 0.67 3.12
CA GLN A 17 9.86 -0.63 3.71
C GLN A 17 8.88 -1.06 4.81
N ARG A 18 8.59 -0.17 5.77
CA ARG A 18 7.62 -0.45 6.85
C ARG A 18 6.20 -0.66 6.32
N TYR A 19 5.82 -0.02 5.22
CA TYR A 19 4.53 -0.27 4.57
C TYR A 19 4.49 -1.69 3.99
N VAL A 20 5.49 -2.08 3.20
CA VAL A 20 5.55 -3.41 2.57
C VAL A 20 5.61 -4.53 3.61
N GLU A 21 6.36 -4.34 4.71
CA GLU A 21 6.48 -5.34 5.77
C GLU A 21 5.17 -5.58 6.52
N ARG A 22 4.35 -4.54 6.68
CA ARG A 22 3.07 -4.60 7.40
C ARG A 22 1.90 -5.01 6.51
N ASN A 23 1.98 -4.84 5.19
CA ASN A 23 0.87 -5.06 4.27
C ASN A 23 1.12 -6.24 3.30
N LYS A 24 1.48 -7.41 3.84
CA LYS A 24 1.85 -8.59 3.03
C LYS A 24 0.67 -9.17 2.26
N ARG A 25 -0.51 -9.23 2.88
CA ARG A 25 -1.72 -9.76 2.26
C ARG A 25 -2.22 -8.85 1.16
N SER A 26 -2.22 -7.53 1.38
CA SER A 26 -2.55 -6.56 0.34
C SER A 26 -1.62 -6.69 -0.88
N ARG A 27 -0.32 -6.97 -0.68
CA ARG A 27 0.62 -7.24 -1.77
C ARG A 27 0.25 -8.49 -2.57
N GLU A 28 -0.09 -9.58 -1.90
CA GLU A 28 -0.53 -10.82 -2.56
C GLU A 28 -1.79 -10.59 -3.41
N LEU A 29 -2.75 -9.83 -2.88
CA LEU A 29 -3.97 -9.49 -3.59
C LEU A 29 -3.71 -8.59 -4.81
N GLN A 30 -2.79 -7.63 -4.71
CA GLN A 30 -2.37 -6.84 -5.86
C GLN A 30 -1.74 -7.71 -6.96
N LEU A 31 -0.89 -8.68 -6.59
CA LEU A 31 -0.29 -9.62 -7.55
C LEU A 31 -1.36 -10.44 -8.27
N ALA A 32 -2.36 -10.94 -7.55
CA ALA A 32 -3.49 -11.65 -8.16
C ALA A 32 -4.33 -10.73 -9.06
N ALA A 33 -4.58 -9.48 -8.63
CA ALA A 33 -5.34 -8.50 -9.41
C ALA A 33 -4.66 -8.15 -10.74
N LEU A 34 -3.33 -8.08 -10.77
CA LEU A 34 -2.53 -7.82 -11.97
C LEU A 34 -2.70 -8.90 -13.05
N GLU A 35 -3.10 -10.13 -12.69
CA GLU A 35 -3.34 -11.21 -13.66
C GLU A 35 -4.58 -10.95 -14.53
N SER A 36 -5.54 -10.15 -14.03
CA SER A 36 -6.84 -9.94 -14.68
C SER A 36 -7.10 -8.50 -15.10
N MET A 37 -6.38 -7.53 -14.53
CA MET A 37 -6.65 -6.09 -14.73
C MET A 37 -5.33 -5.34 -14.98
N PRO A 38 -5.27 -4.47 -16.00
CA PRO A 38 -4.12 -3.58 -16.20
C PRO A 38 -3.85 -2.76 -14.93
N GLY A 39 -2.64 -2.86 -14.38
CA GLY A 39 -2.28 -2.20 -13.11
C GLY A 39 -3.02 -2.73 -11.88
N GLY A 40 -3.73 -3.85 -11.98
CA GLY A 40 -4.47 -4.47 -10.87
C GLY A 40 -5.64 -3.63 -10.37
N ASN A 41 -6.21 -2.77 -11.22
CA ASN A 41 -7.17 -1.76 -10.76
C ASN A 41 -8.23 -1.41 -11.82
N THR A 42 -9.42 -1.02 -11.38
CA THR A 42 -10.54 -0.57 -12.23
C THR A 42 -10.94 0.90 -12.01
N ARG A 43 -10.27 1.59 -11.08
CA ARG A 43 -10.50 3.00 -10.71
C ARG A 43 -9.19 3.68 -10.33
N THR A 44 -8.58 4.37 -11.28
CA THR A 44 -7.19 4.89 -11.21
C THR A 44 -6.82 5.62 -9.91
N LEU A 45 -7.76 6.37 -9.31
CA LEU A 45 -7.52 7.11 -8.06
C LEU A 45 -7.16 6.22 -6.87
N LEU A 46 -7.52 4.93 -6.89
CA LEU A 46 -7.25 3.99 -5.79
C LEU A 46 -5.89 3.30 -5.87
N HIS A 47 -5.13 3.52 -6.93
CA HIS A 47 -3.82 2.90 -7.07
C HIS A 47 -2.73 3.84 -6.54
N ASP A 48 -2.00 3.40 -5.52
CA ASP A 48 -0.82 4.07 -4.99
C ASP A 48 0.39 3.10 -4.92
N PRO A 49 1.60 3.56 -5.22
CA PRO A 49 2.80 2.76 -5.05
C PRO A 49 3.18 2.64 -3.56
N PRO A 50 3.69 1.47 -3.11
CA PRO A 50 4.15 0.35 -3.94
C PRO A 50 3.04 -0.60 -4.41
N PHE A 51 1.89 -0.59 -3.74
CA PHE A 51 0.64 -1.27 -4.08
C PHE A 51 -0.45 -0.71 -3.16
N PRO A 52 -1.74 -0.78 -3.52
CA PRO A 52 -2.80 -0.26 -2.68
C PRO A 52 -3.09 -1.14 -1.47
N THR A 53 -3.62 -0.56 -0.40
CA THR A 53 -4.15 -1.32 0.75
C THR A 53 -5.51 -1.92 0.40
N PHE A 54 -5.67 -3.22 0.59
CA PHE A 54 -6.92 -3.92 0.33
C PHE A 54 -7.80 -3.94 1.57
N MET A 55 -9.02 -3.44 1.46
CA MET A 55 -9.99 -3.36 2.56
C MET A 55 -10.81 -4.64 2.65
N LYS A 56 -10.91 -5.20 3.86
CA LYS A 56 -11.69 -6.42 4.15
C LYS A 56 -13.13 -6.10 4.53
N ARG A 57 -13.33 -5.09 5.38
CA ARG A 57 -14.67 -4.66 5.84
C ARG A 57 -14.66 -3.22 6.37
N GLY A 58 -15.84 -2.66 6.58
CA GLY A 58 -16.03 -1.40 7.30
C GLY A 58 -17.17 -1.49 8.30
N GLU A 59 -17.05 -0.78 9.42
CA GLU A 59 -18.06 -0.68 10.47
C GLU A 59 -18.20 0.78 10.93
N GLY A 60 -19.33 1.42 10.59
CA GLY A 60 -19.51 2.84 10.84
C GLY A 60 -18.47 3.68 10.12
N TYR A 61 -17.62 4.38 10.87
CA TYR A 61 -16.51 5.19 10.34
C TYR A 61 -15.16 4.45 10.32
N LYS A 62 -15.12 3.19 10.76
CA LYS A 62 -13.90 2.39 10.85
C LYS A 62 -13.74 1.50 9.63
N LEU A 63 -12.50 1.31 9.20
CA LEU A 63 -12.14 0.38 8.13
C LEU A 63 -11.23 -0.70 8.70
N PHE A 64 -11.23 -1.85 8.06
CA PHE A 64 -10.36 -2.95 8.44
C PHE A 64 -9.75 -3.51 7.18
N ASP A 65 -8.43 -3.52 7.10
CA ASP A 65 -7.73 -4.04 5.94
C ASP A 65 -7.55 -5.56 6.01
N GLU A 66 -7.08 -6.14 4.90
CA GLU A 66 -6.79 -7.57 4.77
C GLU A 66 -5.56 -8.02 5.56
N ASP A 67 -4.78 -7.07 6.09
CA ASP A 67 -3.60 -7.29 6.91
C ASP A 67 -3.89 -7.22 8.41
N GLY A 68 -5.13 -6.87 8.80
CA GLY A 68 -5.62 -6.87 10.17
C GLY A 68 -5.49 -5.53 10.90
N HIS A 69 -5.19 -4.44 10.20
CA HIS A 69 -5.22 -3.10 10.76
C HIS A 69 -6.66 -2.54 10.79
N GLU A 70 -6.90 -1.63 11.73
CA GLU A 70 -8.12 -0.80 11.85
C GLU A 70 -7.78 0.67 11.57
#